data_AF-A0A1H0FM16-F1
#
_entry.id   AF-A0A1H0FM16-F1
#
_cell.length_a   1.000
_cell.length_b   1.000
_cell.length_c   1.000
_cell.angle_alpha   90.00
_cell.angle_beta   90.00
_cell.angle_gamma   90.00
#
_symmetry.space_group_name_H-M   'P 1'
#
loop_
_entity.id
_entity.type
_entity.pdbx_description
1 polymer ?
#
loop_
_entity_poly.entity_id
_entity_poly.type
_entity_poly.pdbx_seq_one_letter_code
_entity_poly.pdbx_strand_id
1 'polypeptide(L)'
;MDHAPVKEAGPAPGDAPHLGFADPGTIQATLQAAGSRRVEITPSDAQKSGGGAAYTLAVVTRAGRLGCILRDRPDRRRDADERVRAMLRKREAEGRVSLAAATWIATAETTQRRPDRTGAAFPCQAPQLTSISLRSQSSRARSGSIA
;
A
#
# COMPACT_ATOMS: atom_id res chain seq x y z
N MET A 1 -29.80 21.04 -4.99
CA MET A 1 -29.17 19.84 -4.40
C MET A 1 -28.19 20.34 -3.35
N ASP A 2 -28.60 20.31 -2.09
CA ASP A 2 -27.84 20.82 -0.96
C ASP A 2 -26.63 19.92 -0.63
N HIS A 3 -25.44 20.50 -0.67
CA HIS A 3 -24.23 19.87 -0.16
C HIS A 3 -24.18 20.08 1.36
N ALA A 4 -24.69 19.12 2.13
CA ALA A 4 -24.46 19.10 3.57
C ALA A 4 -22.95 19.00 3.85
N PRO A 5 -22.39 19.77 4.80
CA PRO A 5 -20.99 19.65 5.14
C PRO A 5 -20.77 18.28 5.79
N VAL A 6 -19.81 17.51 5.28
CA VAL A 6 -19.29 16.35 6.00
C VAL A 6 -18.68 16.88 7.28
N LYS A 7 -19.46 16.85 8.36
CA LYS A 7 -18.95 17.02 9.71
C LYS A 7 -18.02 15.85 9.93
N GLU A 8 -16.72 16.11 10.03
CA GLU A 8 -15.70 15.11 10.30
C GLU A 8 -16.13 14.34 11.56
N ALA A 9 -16.60 13.12 11.37
CA ALA A 9 -16.82 12.19 12.46
C ALA A 9 -15.43 11.81 12.97
N GLY A 10 -14.94 12.56 13.97
CA GLY A 10 -13.83 12.13 14.81
C GLY A 10 -14.11 10.72 15.35
N PRO A 11 -13.08 9.89 15.55
CA PRO A 11 -13.26 8.50 15.95
C PRO A 11 -14.03 8.39 17.28
N ALA A 12 -14.89 7.38 17.38
CA ALA A 12 -15.65 7.09 18.59
C ALA A 12 -14.71 6.63 19.73
N PRO A 13 -15.00 6.97 21.00
CA PRO A 13 -14.16 6.58 22.12
C PRO A 13 -14.35 5.07 22.38
N GLY A 14 -13.38 4.27 21.95
CA GLY A 14 -13.41 2.80 22.02
C GLY A 14 -12.62 2.13 20.89
N ASP A 15 -12.39 2.85 19.79
CA ASP A 15 -11.44 2.46 18.76
C ASP A 15 -10.03 2.79 19.29
N ALA A 16 -9.25 1.78 19.70
CA ALA A 16 -7.80 1.95 19.81
C ALA A 16 -7.31 2.67 18.54
N PRO A 17 -6.39 3.65 18.59
CA PRO A 17 -6.06 4.43 17.42
C PRO A 17 -5.54 3.48 16.33
N HIS A 18 -6.40 3.19 15.35
CA HIS A 18 -6.09 2.33 14.20
C HIS A 18 -4.98 2.94 13.31
N LEU A 19 -4.51 4.13 13.69
CA LEU A 19 -3.37 4.86 13.17
C LEU A 19 -2.35 5.14 14.29
N GLY A 20 -2.09 4.18 15.20
CA GLY A 20 -1.01 4.33 16.19
C GLY A 20 0.33 4.67 15.52
N PHE A 21 0.56 4.16 14.30
CA PHE A 21 1.74 4.50 13.50
C PHE A 21 1.67 5.86 12.79
N ALA A 22 0.67 6.71 13.05
CA ALA A 22 0.73 8.11 12.63
C ALA A 22 1.67 8.92 13.53
N ASP A 23 1.76 8.56 14.81
CA ASP A 23 2.67 9.17 15.76
C ASP A 23 4.03 8.45 15.77
N PRO A 24 5.14 9.13 15.48
CA PRO A 24 6.47 8.52 15.48
C PRO A 24 6.85 7.99 16.87
N GLY A 25 6.37 8.61 17.96
CA GLY A 25 6.62 8.13 19.32
C GLY A 25 6.07 6.72 19.57
N THR A 26 4.87 6.44 19.05
CA THR A 26 4.23 5.12 19.11
C THR A 26 5.02 4.08 18.33
N ILE A 27 5.57 4.44 17.16
CA ILE A 27 6.46 3.54 16.39
C ILE A 27 7.73 3.22 17.20
N GLN A 28 8.34 4.26 17.80
CA GLN A 28 9.55 4.12 18.59
C GLN A 28 9.34 3.21 19.81
N ALA A 29 8.27 3.48 20.57
CA ALA A 29 7.92 2.70 21.75
C ALA A 29 7.63 1.24 21.39
N THR A 30 6.93 0.99 20.29
CA THR A 30 6.63 -0.36 19.79
C THR A 30 7.91 -1.12 19.44
N LEU A 31 8.85 -0.48 18.72
CA LEU A 31 10.11 -1.11 18.33
C LEU A 31 11.04 -1.37 19.53
N GLN A 32 11.07 -0.45 20.50
CA GLN A 32 11.84 -0.63 21.74
C GLN A 32 11.24 -1.72 22.63
N ALA A 33 9.92 -1.79 22.77
CA ALA A 33 9.23 -2.87 23.50
C ALA A 33 9.50 -4.24 22.87
N ALA A 34 9.70 -4.31 21.55
CA ALA A 34 10.12 -5.51 20.83
C ALA A 34 11.62 -5.85 20.99
N GLY A 35 12.38 -5.09 21.79
CA GLY A 35 13.80 -5.33 22.07
C GLY A 35 14.76 -4.71 21.04
N SER A 36 14.27 -3.87 20.14
CA SER A 36 15.12 -3.15 19.19
C SER A 36 15.84 -1.99 19.88
N ARG A 37 17.05 -1.69 19.41
CA ARG A 37 17.90 -0.59 19.91
C ARG A 37 18.23 0.36 18.76
N ARG A 38 18.72 1.56 19.10
CA ARG A 38 19.08 2.62 18.13
C ARG A 38 17.98 2.81 17.07
N VAL A 39 16.75 2.99 17.55
CA VAL A 39 15.60 3.24 16.68
C VAL A 39 15.65 4.69 16.20
N GLU A 40 15.68 4.88 14.90
CA GLU A 40 15.59 6.17 14.22
C GLU A 40 14.35 6.16 13.33
N ILE A 41 13.60 7.27 13.32
CA ILE A 41 12.35 7.41 12.56
C ILE A 41 12.41 8.72 11.80
N THR A 42 12.28 8.63 10.48
CA THR A 42 12.39 9.77 9.58
C THR A 42 11.08 9.95 8.80
N PRO A 43 10.48 11.16 8.78
CA PRO A 43 9.33 11.44 7.94
C PRO A 43 9.72 11.40 6.46
N SER A 44 8.86 10.81 5.64
CA SER A 44 9.00 10.76 4.19
C SER A 44 7.65 11.02 3.54
N ASP A 45 7.45 12.28 3.18
CA ASP A 45 6.29 12.72 2.41
C ASP A 45 6.61 12.65 0.93
N ALA A 46 5.80 11.92 0.19
CA ALA A 46 6.03 11.71 -1.23
C ALA A 46 4.73 11.66 -2.01
N GLN A 47 4.80 12.16 -3.25
CA GLN A 47 3.81 11.86 -4.27
C GLN A 47 4.06 10.44 -4.78
N LYS A 48 3.05 9.58 -4.70
CA LYS A 48 3.08 8.21 -5.22
C LYS A 48 2.11 8.09 -6.38
N SER A 49 2.63 7.71 -7.53
CA SER A 49 1.84 7.35 -8.70
C SER A 49 1.98 5.85 -8.95
N GLY A 50 0.88 5.11 -8.85
CA GLY A 50 0.84 3.68 -9.14
C GLY A 50 0.37 3.35 -10.57
N GLY A 51 -0.16 4.33 -11.31
CA GLY A 51 -0.78 4.15 -12.62
C GLY A 51 -1.98 5.07 -12.79
N GLY A 52 -2.79 4.82 -13.82
CA GLY A 52 -4.00 5.61 -14.11
C GLY A 52 -5.16 5.37 -13.15
N ALA A 53 -6.29 6.02 -13.42
CA ALA A 53 -7.46 5.98 -12.54
C ALA A 53 -8.03 4.56 -12.32
N ALA A 54 -8.00 3.70 -13.35
CA ALA A 54 -8.51 2.33 -13.24
C ALA A 54 -7.67 1.45 -12.30
N TYR A 55 -6.33 1.54 -12.41
CA TYR A 55 -5.41 0.83 -11.52
C TYR A 55 -5.59 1.32 -10.08
N THR A 56 -5.60 2.64 -9.89
CA THR A 56 -5.72 3.26 -8.57
C THR A 56 -7.05 2.90 -7.91
N LEU A 57 -8.15 2.83 -8.67
CA LEU A 57 -9.46 2.39 -8.19
C LEU A 57 -9.40 0.98 -7.60
N ALA A 58 -8.75 0.04 -8.28
CA ALA A 58 -8.64 -1.34 -7.81
C ALA A 58 -7.87 -1.44 -6.47
N VAL A 59 -6.85 -0.60 -6.28
CA VAL A 59 -6.07 -0.53 -5.04
C VAL A 59 -6.90 0.06 -3.90
N VAL A 60 -7.48 1.25 -4.09
CA VAL A 60 -8.17 1.98 -3.01
C VAL A 60 -9.50 1.33 -2.59
N THR A 61 -10.16 0.57 -3.47
CA THR A 61 -11.40 -0.16 -3.14
C THR A 61 -11.14 -1.49 -2.46
N ARG A 62 -9.88 -1.96 -2.43
CA ARG A 62 -9.49 -3.22 -1.77
C ARG A 62 -8.75 -2.98 -0.46
N ALA A 63 -7.97 -1.90 -0.38
CA ALA A 63 -7.15 -1.59 0.78
C ALA A 63 -7.87 -0.65 1.77
N GLY A 64 -7.40 -0.67 3.02
CA GLY A 64 -7.85 0.25 4.06
C GLY A 64 -9.34 0.14 4.42
N ARG A 65 -9.87 1.22 4.99
CA ARG A 65 -11.23 1.25 5.57
C ARG A 65 -12.32 1.10 4.52
N LEU A 66 -12.12 1.64 3.31
CA LEU A 66 -13.07 1.47 2.20
C LEU A 66 -13.17 -0.01 1.80
N GLY A 67 -12.03 -0.70 1.65
CA GLY A 67 -12.03 -2.14 1.36
C GLY A 67 -12.66 -3.00 2.45
N CYS A 68 -12.53 -2.62 3.74
CA CYS A 68 -13.26 -3.28 4.83
C CYS A 68 -14.77 -3.08 4.67
N ILE A 69 -15.24 -1.84 4.53
CA ILE A 69 -16.66 -1.52 4.39
C ILE A 69 -17.28 -2.24 3.18
N LEU A 70 -16.56 -2.31 2.06
CA LEU A 70 -17.03 -2.98 0.85
C LEU A 70 -17.06 -4.50 0.95
N ARG A 71 -16.26 -5.11 1.84
CA ARG A 71 -16.37 -6.54 2.18
C ARG A 71 -17.61 -6.81 3.02
N ASP A 72 -17.92 -5.90 3.96
CA ASP A 72 -19.10 -6.03 4.84
C ASP A 72 -20.41 -5.71 4.11
N ARG A 73 -20.37 -4.83 3.11
CA ARG A 73 -21.53 -4.39 2.31
C ARG A 73 -21.24 -4.48 0.80
N PRO A 74 -21.27 -5.70 0.23
CA PRO A 74 -20.96 -5.91 -1.19
C PRO A 74 -21.99 -5.26 -2.12
N ASP A 75 -23.22 -5.04 -1.66
CA ASP A 75 -24.29 -4.31 -2.38
C ASP A 75 -23.88 -2.88 -2.75
N ARG A 76 -23.01 -2.25 -1.95
CA ARG A 76 -22.54 -0.86 -2.16
C ARG A 76 -21.35 -0.74 -3.10
N ARG A 77 -20.81 -1.87 -3.57
CA ARG A 77 -19.58 -1.90 -4.38
C ARG A 77 -19.71 -1.05 -5.64
N ARG A 78 -20.80 -1.21 -6.39
CA ARG A 78 -21.01 -0.50 -7.66
C ARG A 78 -21.02 1.02 -7.48
N ASP A 79 -21.80 1.50 -6.52
CA ASP A 79 -21.94 2.93 -6.23
C ASP A 79 -20.63 3.53 -5.73
N ALA A 80 -19.90 2.80 -4.89
CA ALA A 80 -18.59 3.22 -4.39
C ALA A 80 -17.56 3.31 -5.52
N ASP A 81 -17.49 2.28 -6.37
CA ASP A 81 -16.56 2.24 -7.49
C ASP A 81 -16.79 3.40 -8.46
N GLU A 82 -18.05 3.73 -8.76
CA GLU A 82 -18.40 4.86 -9.64
C GLU A 82 -17.97 6.21 -9.05
N ARG A 83 -18.29 6.45 -7.78
CA ARG A 83 -17.93 7.70 -7.09
C ARG A 83 -16.41 7.86 -6.98
N VAL A 84 -15.71 6.80 -6.60
CA VAL A 84 -14.25 6.84 -6.47
C VAL A 84 -13.59 7.02 -7.85
N ARG A 85 -14.10 6.36 -8.89
CA ARG A 85 -13.62 6.54 -10.26
C ARG A 85 -13.77 7.98 -10.73
N ALA A 86 -14.92 8.62 -10.48
CA ALA A 86 -15.14 10.01 -10.82
C ALA A 86 -14.14 10.95 -10.10
N MET A 87 -13.84 10.67 -8.84
CA MET A 87 -12.86 11.44 -8.07
C MET A 87 -11.43 11.23 -8.56
N LEU A 88 -11.05 10.00 -8.94
CA LEU A 88 -9.72 9.70 -9.46
C LEU A 88 -9.49 10.33 -10.84
N ARG A 89 -10.50 10.34 -11.71
CA ARG A 89 -10.42 11.01 -13.03
C ARG A 89 -10.13 12.50 -12.92
N LYS A 90 -10.68 13.18 -11.91
CA LYS A 90 -10.39 14.61 -11.66
C LYS A 90 -8.94 14.87 -11.24
N ARG A 91 -8.23 13.83 -10.77
CA ARG A 91 -6.84 13.89 -10.29
C ARG A 91 -5.86 13.24 -11.27
N GLU A 92 -6.36 12.70 -12.37
CA GLU A 92 -5.53 12.03 -13.38
C GLU A 92 -4.90 13.07 -14.30
N ALA A 93 -3.57 13.02 -14.40
CA ALA A 93 -2.77 13.83 -15.30
C ALA A 93 -1.84 12.90 -16.08
N GLU A 94 -1.80 13.04 -17.42
CA GLU A 94 -0.96 12.22 -18.30
C GLU A 94 -1.17 10.70 -18.12
N GLY A 95 -2.40 10.27 -17.84
CA GLY A 95 -2.73 8.86 -17.60
C GLY A 95 -2.19 8.30 -16.27
N ARG A 96 -1.83 9.18 -15.34
CA ARG A 96 -1.34 8.83 -14.00
C ARG A 96 -2.13 9.56 -12.93
N VAL A 97 -2.44 8.86 -11.84
CA VAL A 97 -2.97 9.48 -10.62
C VAL A 97 -1.85 9.58 -9.61
N SER A 98 -1.59 10.80 -9.14
CA SER A 98 -0.66 11.05 -8.05
C SER A 98 -1.41 11.18 -6.73
N LEU A 99 -1.01 10.40 -5.73
CA LEU A 99 -1.55 10.45 -4.38
C LEU A 99 -0.47 10.91 -3.41
N ALA A 100 -0.81 11.81 -2.50
CA ALA A 100 0.06 12.15 -1.39
C ALA A 100 0.14 10.97 -0.42
N ALA A 101 1.35 10.59 -0.03
CA ALA A 101 1.61 9.61 1.01
C ALA A 101 2.55 10.22 2.05
N ALA A 102 2.10 10.26 3.30
CA ALA A 102 2.95 10.52 4.45
C ALA A 102 3.39 9.16 5.01
N THR A 103 4.70 8.90 4.99
CA THR A 103 5.27 7.62 5.39
C THR A 103 6.36 7.83 6.42
N TRP A 104 6.42 6.98 7.44
CA TRP A 104 7.57 6.93 8.35
C TRP A 104 8.56 5.87 7.87
N ILE A 105 9.83 6.25 7.72
CA ILE A 105 10.94 5.31 7.51
C ILE A 105 11.54 5.04 8.89
N ALA A 106 11.39 3.82 9.40
CA ALA A 106 11.95 3.41 10.68
C ALA A 106 13.15 2.49 10.47
N THR A 107 14.30 2.86 11.02
CA THR A 107 15.52 2.05 11.07
C THR A 107 15.79 1.66 12.52
N ALA A 108 16.20 0.41 12.75
CA ALA A 108 16.51 -0.08 14.09
C ALA A 108 17.55 -1.19 14.04
N GLU A 109 18.39 -1.24 15.08
CA GLU A 109 19.30 -2.37 15.29
C GLU A 109 18.60 -3.41 16.16
N THR A 110 18.58 -4.66 15.71
CA THR A 110 18.07 -5.76 16.50
C THR A 110 19.23 -6.60 17.01
N THR A 111 19.23 -6.89 18.32
CA THR A 111 20.13 -7.88 18.91
C THR A 111 19.48 -9.26 18.83
N GLN A 112 19.19 -9.73 17.62
CA GLN A 112 18.81 -11.13 17.48
C GLN A 112 20.05 -11.98 17.72
N ARG A 113 20.16 -12.56 18.92
CA ARG A 113 20.93 -13.80 19.10
C ARG A 113 20.25 -14.81 18.19
N ARG A 114 20.84 -15.07 17.03
CA ARG A 114 20.45 -16.16 16.13
C ARG A 114 20.30 -17.42 16.99
N PRO A 115 19.09 -17.97 17.18
CA PRO A 115 18.99 -19.25 17.88
C PRO A 115 19.78 -20.26 17.06
N ASP A 116 20.60 -21.03 17.76
CA ASP A 116 21.46 -22.04 17.18
C ASP A 116 20.62 -22.91 16.24
N ARG A 117 21.17 -23.12 15.04
CA ARG A 117 20.54 -23.80 13.91
C ARG A 117 20.39 -25.29 14.22
N THR A 118 19.50 -25.66 15.13
CA THR A 118 19.01 -27.02 15.30
C THR A 118 17.57 -27.05 14.84
N GLY A 119 17.40 -27.32 13.53
CA GLY A 119 16.25 -28.05 12.99
C GLY A 119 14.84 -27.54 13.31
N ALA A 120 14.52 -26.26 13.09
CA ALA A 120 13.14 -25.87 12.82
C ALA A 120 13.14 -24.63 11.92
N ALA A 121 12.69 -24.80 10.68
CA ALA A 121 12.52 -23.72 9.73
C ALA A 121 11.43 -22.78 10.25
N PHE A 122 11.79 -21.55 10.63
CA PHE A 122 10.84 -20.46 10.70
C PHE A 122 10.35 -20.18 9.26
N PRO A 123 9.03 -20.20 8.98
CA PRO A 123 8.50 -19.78 7.70
C PRO A 123 8.49 -18.24 7.64
N CYS A 124 9.67 -17.62 7.65
CA CYS A 124 9.85 -16.36 6.93
C CYS A 124 9.98 -16.74 5.45
N GLN A 125 8.86 -17.11 4.85
CA GLN A 125 8.76 -17.17 3.41
C GLN A 125 8.90 -15.73 2.92
N ALA A 126 10.12 -15.36 2.53
CA ALA A 126 10.33 -14.21 1.67
C ALA A 126 9.33 -14.36 0.51
N PRO A 127 8.53 -13.33 0.17
CA PRO A 127 7.82 -13.37 -1.09
C PRO A 127 8.90 -13.56 -2.14
N GLN A 128 8.88 -14.72 -2.80
CA GLN A 128 9.74 -15.01 -3.93
C GLN A 128 9.54 -13.81 -4.87
N LEU A 129 10.56 -12.97 -5.00
CA LEU A 129 10.63 -12.01 -6.10
C LEU A 129 10.61 -12.89 -7.34
N THR A 130 9.42 -13.05 -7.89
CA THR A 130 9.25 -13.66 -9.20
C THR A 130 9.84 -12.62 -10.13
N SER A 131 11.12 -12.80 -10.45
CA SER A 131 11.77 -12.10 -11.54
C SER A 131 10.98 -12.47 -12.79
N ILE A 132 10.02 -11.62 -13.15
CA ILE A 132 9.35 -11.68 -14.44
C ILE A 132 10.42 -11.25 -15.43
N SER A 133 11.20 -12.22 -15.88
CA SER A 133 12.09 -12.07 -17.03
C SER A 133 11.18 -11.89 -18.24
N LEU A 134 10.91 -10.63 -18.59
CA LEU A 134 10.34 -10.25 -19.88
C LEU A 134 11.35 -10.65 -20.95
N ARG A 135 11.25 -11.89 -21.42
CA ARG A 135 11.93 -12.35 -22.61
C ARG A 135 11.27 -11.63 -23.79
N SER A 136 11.89 -10.52 -24.21
CA SER A 136 11.60 -9.88 -25.48
C SER A 136 11.77 -10.92 -26.59
N GLN A 137 10.66 -11.44 -27.09
CA GLN A 137 10.67 -12.22 -28.33
C GLN A 137 10.77 -11.23 -29.48
N SER A 138 12.01 -10.87 -29.82
CA SER A 138 12.34 -10.27 -31.10
C SER A 138 12.06 -11.32 -32.18
N SER A 139 10.90 -11.25 -32.84
CA SER A 139 10.64 -12.06 -34.03
C SER A 139 11.61 -11.61 -35.13
N ARG A 140 12.68 -12.39 -35.33
CA ARG A 140 13.46 -12.34 -36.57
C ARG A 140 12.56 -12.79 -37.71
N ALA A 141 12.10 -11.83 -38.51
CA ALA A 141 11.73 -12.10 -39.88
C ALA A 141 13.02 -12.33 -40.69
N ARG A 142 13.28 -13.59 -41.04
CA ARG A 142 14.08 -14.07 -42.19
C ARG A 142 13.36 -15.35 -42.62
N SER A 143 13.14 -15.70 -43.88
CA SER A 143 13.84 -15.36 -45.11
C SER A 143 13.04 -15.87 -46.33
N GLY A 144 13.38 -15.39 -47.53
CA GLY A 144 13.09 -16.00 -48.84
C GLY A 144 11.91 -15.34 -49.57
N SER A 145 12.02 -14.64 -50.70
CA SER A 145 12.86 -14.79 -51.91
C SER A 145 12.77 -16.18 -52.55
N ILE A 146 12.76 -16.19 -53.90
CA ILE A 146 12.43 -17.23 -54.90
C ILE A 146 10.95 -17.13 -55.32
N ALA A 147 10.55 -16.82 -56.56
CA ALA A 147 11.22 -16.62 -57.86
C ALA A 147 10.43 -15.58 -58.68
#